data_AF-A0A2M7SIL7-F1
#
_entry.id   AF-A0A2M7SIL7-F1
#
_cell.length_a   1.000
_cell.length_b   1.000
_cell.length_c   1.000
_cell.angle_alpha   90.00
_cell.angle_beta   90.00
_cell.angle_gamma   90.00
#
_symmetry.space_group_name_H-M   'P 1'
#
loop_
_entity.id
_entity.type
_entity.pdbx_description
1 polymer ?
#
loop_
_entity_poly.entity_id
_entity_poly.type
_entity_poly.pdbx_seq_one_letter_code
_entity_poly.pdbx_strand_id
1 'polypeptide(L)'
;MEIRMPILTSRYYRMVMRFKDWEKPGMCFHLRVQELTPEERKPYEGLTDKRDIPTCRIIFYDFEYHRILDGRIKENTEDKLVLDMGGGKEYEFSPFTRSDKEKDSRREAWD
;
A
#
# COMPACT_ATOMS: atom_id res chain seq x y z
N MET A 1 -1.93 -16.43 -2.96
CA MET A 1 -0.97 -15.34 -3.24
C MET A 1 -0.11 -15.21 -2.00
N GLU A 2 1.20 -15.14 -2.20
CA GLU A 2 2.17 -15.05 -1.11
C GLU A 2 2.74 -13.64 -1.07
N ILE A 3 2.55 -12.93 0.05
CA ILE A 3 3.15 -11.62 0.29
C ILE A 3 4.45 -11.81 1.05
N ARG A 4 5.56 -11.33 0.48
CA ARG A 4 6.91 -11.50 1.03
C ARG A 4 7.20 -10.51 2.15
N MET A 5 6.67 -9.29 2.03
CA MET A 5 6.80 -8.28 3.09
C MET A 5 6.08 -8.76 4.35
N PRO A 6 6.72 -8.72 5.53
CA PRO A 6 6.09 -9.16 6.76
C PRO A 6 4.95 -8.20 7.16
N ILE A 7 3.71 -8.69 7.11
CA ILE A 7 2.52 -7.95 7.53
C ILE A 7 2.04 -8.47 8.90
N LEU A 8 2.37 -7.72 9.93
CA LEU A 8 1.95 -7.87 11.32
C LEU A 8 0.79 -6.92 11.65
N THR A 9 -0.24 -7.45 12.32
CA THR A 9 -1.51 -6.77 12.58
C THR A 9 -1.39 -5.52 13.46
N SER A 10 -0.42 -5.45 14.37
CA SER A 10 -0.28 -4.34 15.34
C SER A 10 0.95 -3.48 15.11
N ARG A 11 1.38 -3.31 13.85
CA ARG A 11 2.52 -2.46 13.49
C ARG A 11 2.12 -1.32 12.57
N TYR A 12 2.89 -0.24 12.67
CA TYR A 12 2.90 0.83 11.69
C TYR A 12 3.72 0.42 10.47
N TYR A 13 3.32 0.92 9.32
CA TYR A 13 4.03 0.81 8.05
C TYR A 13 4.21 2.21 7.49
N ARG A 14 5.34 2.45 6.84
CA ARG A 14 5.48 3.61 5.99
C ARG A 14 4.63 3.37 4.73
N MET A 15 3.89 4.38 4.34
CA MET A 15 3.12 4.40 3.11
C MET A 15 3.62 5.56 2.25
N VAL A 16 3.79 5.33 0.95
CA VAL A 16 4.01 6.41 -0.02
C VAL A 16 2.99 6.24 -1.13
N MET A 17 2.09 7.20 -1.27
CA MET A 17 1.21 7.25 -2.43
C MET A 17 1.87 8.10 -3.50
N ARG A 18 1.95 7.58 -4.72
CA ARG A 18 2.49 8.28 -5.88
C ARG A 18 1.39 8.45 -6.91
N PHE A 19 1.35 9.61 -7.56
CA PHE A 19 0.48 9.84 -8.71
C PHE A 19 1.16 10.83 -9.65
N LYS A 20 1.50 10.38 -10.87
CA LYS A 20 2.27 11.19 -11.84
C LYS A 20 3.56 11.72 -11.18
N ASP A 21 3.73 13.04 -11.12
CA ASP A 21 4.95 13.71 -10.66
C ASP A 21 4.96 14.07 -9.18
N TRP A 22 3.96 13.63 -8.41
CA TRP A 22 3.91 13.89 -6.96
C TRP A 22 3.83 12.62 -6.14
N GLU A 23 4.36 12.73 -4.93
CA GLU A 23 4.27 11.72 -3.89
C GLU A 23 3.77 12.32 -2.58
N LYS A 24 2.96 11.56 -1.86
CA LYS A 24 2.50 11.86 -0.51
C LYS A 24 2.97 10.74 0.43
N PRO A 25 4.03 10.98 1.22
CA PRO A 25 4.41 10.06 2.28
C PRO A 25 3.38 10.09 3.41
N GLY A 26 3.28 8.99 4.14
CA GLY A 26 2.44 8.85 5.32
C GLY A 26 2.77 7.58 6.08
N MET A 27 1.94 7.28 7.07
CA MET A 27 1.97 5.99 7.77
C MET A 27 0.59 5.37 7.77
N CYS A 28 0.56 4.05 7.86
CA CYS A 28 -0.68 3.31 8.10
C CYS A 28 -0.48 2.24 9.17
N PHE A 29 -1.60 1.73 9.69
CA PHE A 29 -1.64 0.64 10.65
C PHE A 29 -2.74 -0.36 10.30
N HIS A 30 -2.69 -1.55 10.91
CA HIS A 30 -3.57 -2.70 10.60
C HIS A 30 -3.60 -3.05 9.11
N LEU A 31 -2.45 -2.97 8.43
CA LEU A 31 -2.32 -3.34 7.03
C LEU A 31 -2.73 -4.81 6.81
N ARG A 32 -3.54 -5.07 5.79
CA ARG A 32 -3.96 -6.40 5.34
C ARG A 32 -3.99 -6.43 3.82
N VAL A 33 -3.61 -7.56 3.25
CA VAL A 33 -3.68 -7.81 1.80
C VAL A 33 -4.42 -9.12 1.58
N GLN A 34 -5.40 -9.10 0.69
CA GLN A 34 -6.28 -10.23 0.39
C GLN A 34 -6.40 -10.40 -1.12
N GLU A 35 -6.50 -11.64 -1.60
CA GLU A 35 -6.92 -11.85 -2.99
C GLU A 35 -8.38 -11.46 -3.17
N LEU A 36 -8.72 -10.91 -4.32
CA LEU A 36 -10.12 -10.67 -4.66
C LEU A 36 -10.82 -12.00 -4.94
N THR A 37 -12.01 -12.19 -4.36
CA THR A 37 -12.90 -13.31 -4.69
C THR A 37 -13.44 -13.19 -6.12
N PRO A 38 -13.99 -14.27 -6.71
CA PRO A 38 -14.64 -14.19 -8.02
C PRO A 38 -15.74 -13.11 -8.07
N GLU A 39 -16.54 -12.98 -7.01
CA GLU A 39 -17.58 -11.96 -6.90
C GLU A 39 -17.03 -10.54 -6.86
N GLU A 40 -15.92 -10.33 -6.13
CA GLU A 40 -15.24 -9.03 -6.06
C GLU A 40 -14.54 -8.67 -7.37
N ARG A 41 -14.24 -9.65 -8.23
CA ARG A 41 -13.64 -9.43 -9.55
C ARG A 41 -14.67 -9.05 -10.62
N LYS A 42 -15.96 -9.36 -10.43
CA LYS A 42 -17.04 -9.08 -11.39
C LYS A 42 -17.07 -7.65 -11.93
N PRO A 43 -16.87 -6.59 -11.11
CA PRO A 43 -16.87 -5.21 -11.61
C PRO A 43 -15.77 -4.93 -12.64
N TYR A 44 -14.72 -5.74 -12.67
CA TYR A 44 -13.54 -5.56 -13.52
C TYR A 44 -13.54 -6.45 -14.78
N GLU A 45 -14.53 -7.33 -14.96
CA GLU A 45 -14.59 -8.29 -16.08
C GLU A 45 -14.67 -7.61 -17.47
N GLY A 46 -15.17 -6.38 -17.54
CA GLY A 46 -15.25 -5.59 -18.78
C GLY A 46 -13.97 -4.82 -19.12
N LEU A 47 -12.96 -4.83 -18.25
CA LEU A 47 -11.70 -4.13 -18.49
C LEU A 47 -10.78 -4.96 -19.39
N THR A 48 -10.24 -4.33 -20.42
CA THR A 48 -9.37 -4.99 -21.41
C THR A 48 -7.89 -4.74 -21.16
N ASP A 49 -7.54 -3.63 -20.50
CA ASP A 49 -6.18 -3.37 -20.06
C ASP A 49 -5.89 -4.16 -18.76
N LYS A 50 -4.94 -5.09 -18.84
CA LYS A 50 -4.48 -5.88 -17.68
C LYS A 50 -3.93 -5.02 -16.54
N ARG A 51 -3.54 -3.77 -16.80
CA ARG A 51 -3.09 -2.81 -15.77
C ARG A 51 -4.24 -2.31 -14.91
N ASP A 52 -5.43 -2.21 -15.48
CA ASP A 52 -6.62 -1.73 -14.78
C ASP A 52 -7.36 -2.85 -14.03
N ILE A 53 -6.95 -4.12 -14.21
CA ILE A 53 -7.54 -5.27 -13.52
C ILE A 53 -6.80 -5.51 -12.20
N PRO A 54 -7.43 -5.23 -11.04
CA PRO A 54 -6.81 -5.49 -9.75
C PRO A 54 -6.73 -6.98 -9.46
N THR A 55 -5.70 -7.37 -8.71
CA THR A 55 -5.46 -8.76 -8.30
C THR A 55 -5.73 -8.97 -6.82
N CYS A 56 -5.73 -7.90 -6.04
CA CYS A 56 -5.83 -7.96 -4.59
C CYS A 56 -6.54 -6.72 -4.03
N ARG A 57 -7.07 -6.90 -2.82
CA ARG A 57 -7.58 -5.85 -1.96
C ARG A 57 -6.58 -5.55 -0.86
N ILE A 58 -6.30 -4.28 -0.64
CA ILE A 58 -5.52 -3.80 0.50
C ILE A 58 -6.43 -3.02 1.45
N ILE A 59 -6.26 -3.30 2.73
CA ILE A 59 -7.05 -2.69 3.80
C ILE A 59 -6.07 -2.15 4.83
N PHE A 60 -6.25 -0.89 5.23
CA PHE A 60 -5.44 -0.26 6.25
C PHE A 60 -6.18 0.94 6.84
N TYR A 61 -5.67 1.45 7.95
CA TYR A 61 -6.07 2.75 8.47
C TYR A 61 -4.93 3.73 8.21
N ASP A 62 -5.21 4.83 7.53
CA ASP A 62 -4.37 6.02 7.63
C ASP A 62 -4.84 6.85 8.85
N PHE A 63 -4.09 7.87 9.26
CA PHE A 63 -4.45 8.68 10.44
C PHE A 63 -5.81 9.38 10.32
N GLU A 64 -6.39 9.43 9.13
CA GLU A 64 -7.63 10.14 8.86
C GLU A 64 -8.81 9.16 8.73
N TYR A 65 -8.61 8.01 8.07
CA TYR A 65 -9.69 7.11 7.63
C TYR A 65 -9.27 5.64 7.49
N HIS A 66 -10.28 4.76 7.58
CA HIS A 66 -10.21 3.39 7.09
C HIS A 66 -10.22 3.37 5.55
N ARG A 67 -9.26 2.66 4.96
CA ARG A 67 -9.09 2.54 3.50
C ARG A 67 -9.24 1.09 3.06
N ILE A 68 -10.02 0.90 2.01
CA ILE A 68 -10.14 -0.35 1.26
C ILE A 68 -9.86 0.00 -0.20
N LEU A 69 -8.80 -0.56 -0.77
CA LEU A 69 -8.39 -0.28 -2.14
C LEU A 69 -8.18 -1.59 -2.90
N ASP A 70 -8.62 -1.64 -4.15
CA ASP A 70 -8.38 -2.76 -5.04
C ASP A 70 -7.28 -2.37 -6.02
N GLY A 71 -6.21 -3.16 -6.07
CA GLY A 71 -5.05 -2.87 -6.91
C GLY A 71 -4.35 -4.13 -7.38
N ARG A 72 -3.32 -3.94 -8.21
CA ARG A 72 -2.48 -5.01 -8.72
C ARG A 72 -1.10 -4.95 -8.09
N ILE A 73 -0.57 -6.10 -7.70
CA ILE A 73 0.82 -6.16 -7.20
C ILE A 73 1.78 -5.87 -8.36
N LYS A 74 2.55 -4.78 -8.21
CA LYS A 74 3.63 -4.39 -9.11
C LYS A 74 4.98 -4.87 -8.60
N GLU A 75 5.20 -4.82 -7.29
CA GLU A 75 6.44 -5.27 -6.65
C GLU A 75 6.13 -5.94 -5.31
N ASN A 76 6.78 -7.08 -5.03
CA ASN A 76 6.57 -7.86 -3.81
C ASN A 76 7.93 -8.40 -3.35
N THR A 77 8.52 -7.70 -2.40
CA THR A 77 9.83 -8.02 -1.80
C THR A 77 9.68 -8.10 -0.28
N GLU A 78 10.72 -8.53 0.41
CA GLU A 78 10.72 -8.55 1.88
C GLU A 78 10.70 -7.12 2.46
N ASP A 79 11.27 -6.15 1.75
CA ASP A 79 11.41 -4.76 2.20
C ASP A 79 10.20 -3.90 1.89
N LYS A 80 9.49 -4.20 0.79
CA LYS A 80 8.34 -3.39 0.34
C LYS A 80 7.35 -4.16 -0.53
N LEU A 81 6.13 -3.65 -0.50
CA LEU A 81 5.02 -4.03 -1.36
C LEU A 81 4.56 -2.81 -2.15
N VAL A 82 4.48 -2.91 -3.48
CA VAL A 82 3.98 -1.85 -4.35
C VAL A 82 2.73 -2.31 -5.09
N LEU A 83 1.67 -1.52 -4.99
CA LEU A 83 0.41 -1.69 -5.69
C LEU A 83 0.23 -0.64 -6.77
N ASP A 84 -0.06 -1.10 -7.98
CA ASP A 84 -0.58 -0.28 -9.07
C ASP A 84 -2.11 -0.21 -8.94
N MET A 85 -2.64 1.01 -8.90
CA MET A 85 -4.06 1.29 -8.76
C MET A 85 -4.72 1.62 -10.11
N GLY A 86 -3.98 1.53 -11.21
CA GLY A 86 -4.39 2.05 -12.51
C GLY A 86 -4.26 3.58 -12.60
N GLY A 87 -4.37 4.10 -13.83
CA GLY A 87 -4.34 5.55 -14.07
C GLY A 87 -3.05 6.27 -13.65
N GLY A 88 -1.95 5.55 -13.42
CA GLY A 88 -0.67 6.12 -12.97
C GLY A 88 -0.60 6.42 -11.46
N LYS A 89 -1.50 5.83 -10.67
CA LYS A 89 -1.49 5.92 -9.21
C LYS A 89 -0.91 4.66 -8.59
N GLU A 90 0.00 4.82 -7.64
CA GLU A 90 0.65 3.71 -6.95
C GLU A 90 0.64 3.91 -5.43
N TYR A 91 0.60 2.82 -4.68
CA TYR A 91 0.88 2.81 -3.25
C TYR A 91 2.06 1.89 -2.97
N GLU A 92 3.05 2.42 -2.27
CA GLU A 92 4.15 1.66 -1.70
C GLU A 92 3.96 1.53 -0.19
N PHE A 93 4.19 0.33 0.33
CA PHE A 93 4.21 0.02 1.74
C PHE A 93 5.55 -0.58 2.10
N SER A 94 6.11 -0.18 3.24
CA SER A 94 7.31 -0.76 3.81
C SER A 94 7.20 -0.82 5.34
N PRO A 95 7.89 -1.77 6.01
CA PRO A 95 7.91 -1.84 7.47
C PRO A 95 8.39 -0.52 8.08
N PHE A 96 7.70 -0.04 9.12
CA PHE A 96 8.20 1.08 9.91
C PHE A 96 9.25 0.56 10.90
N THR A 97 10.51 0.96 10.71
CA THR A 97 11.65 0.45 11.47
C THR A 97 12.10 1.43 12.57
N ARG A 98 12.95 0.96 13.48
CA ARG A 98 13.48 1.79 14.58
C ARG A 98 14.37 2.94 14.06
N SER A 99 15.06 2.74 12.94
CA SER A 99 15.82 3.79 12.25
C SER A 99 14.94 4.91 11.70
N ASP A 100 13.67 4.62 11.38
CA ASP A 100 12.72 5.65 10.96
C ASP A 100 12.34 6.56 12.14
N LYS A 101 12.17 6.00 13.33
CA LYS A 101 11.91 6.77 14.57
C LYS A 101 13.03 7.75 14.90
N GLU A 102 14.28 7.37 14.67
CA GLU A 102 15.46 8.22 14.95
C GLU A 102 15.72 9.30 13.90
N LYS A 103 15.16 9.13 12.69
CA LYS A 103 15.19 10.16 11.63
C LYS A 103 14.09 11.20 11.82
N ASP A 104 12.93 10.78 12.30
CA ASP A 104 11.79 11.66 12.57
C ASP A 104 12.08 12.57 13.77
N SER A 105 12.59 12.01 14.88
CA SER A 105 12.99 12.79 16.06
C SER A 105 14.12 13.79 15.80
N ARG A 106 14.93 13.57 14.76
CA ARG A 106 15.96 14.51 14.30
C ARG A 106 15.42 15.61 13.39
N ARG A 107 14.26 15.43 12.75
CA ARG A 107 13.61 16.48 11.95
C ARG A 107 12.85 17.47 12.83
N GLU A 108 12.20 16.98 13.88
CA GLU A 108 11.49 17.83 14.85
C GLU A 108 12.42 18.66 15.75
N ALA A 109 13.73 18.37 15.78
CA ALA A 109 14.70 19.04 16.65
C ALA A 109 15.35 20.30 16.02
N TRP A 110 14.95 20.68 14.80
CA TRP A 110 15.49 21.85 14.07
C TRP A 110 14.40 22.80 13.54
N ASP A 111 13.15 22.63 13.98
CA ASP A 111 12.08 23.65 13.91
C ASP A 111 11.91 24.32 15.28
#